data_AF-A0A7X8IJH9-F1
#
_entry.id   AF-A0A7X8IJH9-F1
#
_cell.length_a   1.000
_cell.length_b   1.000
_cell.length_c   1.000
_cell.angle_alpha   90.00
_cell.angle_beta   90.00
_cell.angle_gamma   90.00
#
_symmetry.space_group_name_H-M   'P 1'
#
loop_
_entity.id
_entity.type
_entity.pdbx_description
1 polymer ?
#
loop_
_entity_poly.entity_id
_entity_poly.type
_entity_poly.pdbx_seq_one_letter_code
_entity_poly.pdbx_strand_id
1 'polypeptide(L)'
;MKRSLGVIILICSVALLAAANVIELTTDTPQIKSANGYSIVELNGAQLYGEPGQPALPWLGSSTLLPLGEEATNISVRLSQPMLLHLENAIEPIQRPYPLSLPEQKTTVDPDPAIYQSLDAWPLQAHNGTNTQFMAGHPINFTAVCPFEYYPMRNELVWYQRVEIEVESAPSARAMAALQLLKQDAHTSQRLAKSIDNHSMLPRYQTRNTGIDYLIIHDVSKYDQWLPLAEFHEQRGLNVLMKPVQEITAQISVR
;
A
#
# COMPACT_ATOMS: atom_id res chain seq x y z
N MET A 1 20.71 -47.89 48.02
CA MET A 1 21.60 -47.75 46.84
C MET A 1 20.76 -47.83 45.56
N LYS A 2 20.83 -46.79 44.73
CA LYS A 2 20.48 -46.75 43.29
C LYS A 2 18.96 -46.83 42.99
N ARG A 3 18.40 -46.07 42.04
CA ARG A 3 18.80 -44.91 41.24
C ARG A 3 17.49 -44.43 40.59
N SER A 4 17.23 -43.14 40.71
CA SER A 4 16.38 -42.29 39.88
C SER A 4 15.99 -42.79 38.49
N LEU A 5 14.72 -42.60 38.11
CA LEU A 5 14.38 -42.22 36.73
C LEU A 5 13.10 -41.36 36.72
N GLY A 6 13.28 -40.04 36.84
CA GLY A 6 12.25 -39.06 36.51
C GLY A 6 12.46 -38.62 35.06
N VAL A 7 11.47 -38.84 34.21
CA VAL A 7 11.45 -38.35 32.83
C VAL A 7 10.83 -36.95 32.87
N ILE A 8 11.64 -35.92 32.61
CA ILE A 8 11.18 -34.54 32.44
C ILE A 8 10.95 -34.32 30.94
N ILE A 9 9.68 -34.17 30.54
CA ILE A 9 9.27 -33.76 29.20
C ILE A 9 9.34 -32.22 29.17
N LEU A 10 10.33 -31.68 28.47
CA LEU A 10 10.46 -30.26 28.19
C LEU A 10 9.59 -29.91 26.98
N ILE A 11 8.38 -29.37 27.22
CA ILE A 11 7.54 -28.77 26.18
C ILE A 11 8.17 -27.41 25.84
N CYS A 12 8.96 -27.35 24.77
CA CYS A 12 9.35 -26.08 24.15
C CYS A 12 8.10 -25.49 23.48
N SER A 13 7.42 -24.58 24.17
CA SER A 13 6.50 -23.63 23.55
C SER A 13 7.29 -22.69 22.65
N VAL A 14 7.42 -23.05 21.37
CA VAL A 14 7.81 -22.09 20.34
C VAL A 14 6.65 -21.12 20.19
N ALA A 15 6.72 -19.99 20.88
CA ALA A 15 5.88 -18.86 20.53
C ALA A 15 6.31 -18.43 19.11
N LEU A 16 5.45 -18.66 18.12
CA LEU A 16 5.57 -17.95 16.85
C LEU A 16 5.44 -16.46 17.18
N LEU A 17 6.57 -15.77 17.27
CA LEU A 17 6.58 -14.32 17.14
C LEU A 17 6.11 -14.03 15.72
N ALA A 18 4.83 -13.69 15.57
CA ALA A 18 4.34 -13.07 14.35
C ALA A 18 5.20 -11.82 14.13
N ALA A 19 5.93 -11.78 13.02
CA ALA A 19 6.73 -10.61 12.68
C ALA A 19 5.77 -9.51 12.23
N ALA A 20 5.40 -8.62 13.14
CA ALA A 20 4.57 -7.47 12.81
C ALA A 20 5.43 -6.41 12.11
N ASN A 21 4.91 -5.83 11.02
CA ASN A 21 5.55 -4.73 10.33
C ASN A 21 5.01 -3.42 10.90
N VAL A 22 5.90 -2.61 11.48
CA VAL A 22 5.54 -1.31 12.06
C VAL A 22 5.99 -0.20 11.12
N ILE A 23 5.06 0.69 10.78
CA ILE A 23 5.29 1.90 10.00
C ILE A 23 4.92 3.10 10.88
N GLU A 24 5.82 4.08 10.94
CA GLU A 24 5.57 5.34 11.62
C GLU A 24 5.40 6.45 10.59
N LEU A 25 4.27 7.14 10.66
CA LEU A 25 3.96 8.32 9.87
C LEU A 25 3.91 9.53 10.80
N THR A 26 4.62 10.59 10.41
CA THR A 26 4.52 11.90 11.06
C THR A 26 3.84 12.84 10.09
N THR A 27 2.82 13.55 10.57
CA THR A 27 2.03 14.46 9.76
C THR A 27 2.37 15.92 10.06
N ASP A 28 2.22 16.77 9.05
CA ASP A 28 2.23 18.22 9.24
C ASP A 28 0.93 18.66 9.94
N THR A 29 0.94 19.83 10.56
CA THR A 29 -0.27 20.42 11.15
C THR A 29 -1.35 20.61 10.08
N PRO A 30 -2.60 20.16 10.32
CA PRO A 30 -3.70 20.33 9.38
C PRO A 30 -4.08 21.80 9.22
N GLN A 31 -4.57 22.17 8.05
CA GLN A 31 -5.17 23.47 7.78
C GLN A 31 -6.69 23.36 7.90
N ILE A 32 -7.30 24.31 8.62
CA ILE A 32 -8.75 24.41 8.74
C ILE A 32 -9.20 25.67 8.01
N LYS A 33 -10.13 25.49 7.07
CA LYS A 33 -10.77 26.57 6.32
C LYS A 33 -12.26 26.55 6.57
N SER A 34 -12.93 27.67 6.33
CA SER A 34 -14.39 27.75 6.42
C SER A 34 -14.97 28.06 5.05
N ALA A 35 -15.95 27.26 4.62
CA ALA A 35 -16.68 27.46 3.38
C ALA A 35 -18.11 26.93 3.51
N ASN A 36 -19.07 27.62 2.91
CA ASN A 36 -20.50 27.22 2.88
C ASN A 36 -21.11 26.91 4.26
N GLY A 37 -20.63 27.55 5.33
CA GLY A 37 -21.11 27.30 6.70
C GLY A 37 -20.54 26.04 7.35
N TYR A 38 -19.51 25.42 6.76
CA TYR A 38 -18.81 24.25 7.29
C TYR A 38 -17.32 24.52 7.47
N SER A 39 -16.68 23.69 8.30
CA SER A 39 -15.24 23.58 8.42
C SER A 39 -14.71 22.53 7.43
N ILE A 40 -13.66 22.88 6.70
CA ILE A 40 -12.94 22.00 5.77
C ILE A 40 -11.55 21.75 6.36
N VAL A 41 -11.22 20.47 6.54
CA VAL A 41 -9.94 20.02 7.09
C VAL A 41 -9.07 19.52 5.94
N GLU A 42 -7.90 20.13 5.78
CA GLU A 42 -6.90 19.72 4.80
C GLU A 42 -5.63 19.23 5.52
N LEU A 43 -5.10 18.09 5.07
CA LEU A 43 -3.86 17.52 5.58
C LEU A 43 -2.99 17.07 4.40
N ASN A 44 -1.73 17.48 4.39
CA ASN A 44 -0.79 17.12 3.33
C ASN A 44 -0.61 15.59 3.24
N GLY A 45 -0.65 15.05 2.03
CA GLY A 45 -0.49 13.61 1.79
C GLY A 45 -1.70 12.75 2.18
N ALA A 46 -2.82 13.36 2.59
CA ALA A 46 -4.05 12.68 2.94
C ALA A 46 -5.17 12.96 1.92
N GLN A 47 -6.20 12.11 1.91
CA GLN A 47 -7.35 12.21 1.01
C GLN A 47 -8.65 11.96 1.76
N LEU A 48 -9.75 12.57 1.30
CA LEU A 48 -11.06 12.31 1.88
C LEU A 48 -11.46 10.83 1.67
N TYR A 49 -11.92 10.20 2.74
CA TYR A 49 -12.38 8.81 2.73
C TYR A 49 -13.60 8.65 3.64
N GLY A 50 -14.61 7.96 3.13
CA GLY A 50 -15.86 7.69 3.85
C GLY A 50 -17.06 7.66 2.91
N GLU A 51 -18.22 7.40 3.51
CA GLU A 51 -19.50 7.37 2.81
C GLU A 51 -20.17 8.75 2.80
N PRO A 52 -21.04 9.04 1.81
CA PRO A 52 -21.77 10.30 1.77
C PRO A 52 -22.56 10.55 3.06
N GLY A 53 -22.50 11.79 3.55
CA GLY A 53 -23.11 12.21 4.82
C GLY A 53 -22.20 12.06 6.05
N GLN A 54 -21.10 11.29 5.97
CA GLN A 54 -20.09 11.23 7.03
C GLN A 54 -19.19 12.47 7.02
N PRO A 55 -18.55 12.83 8.14
CA PRO A 55 -17.57 13.92 8.18
C PRO A 55 -16.45 13.75 7.16
N ALA A 56 -16.23 14.78 6.34
CA ALA A 56 -15.17 14.84 5.33
C ALA A 56 -13.79 15.09 5.97
N LEU A 57 -13.29 14.08 6.68
CA LEU A 57 -11.94 14.07 7.24
C LEU A 57 -10.94 13.49 6.24
N PRO A 58 -9.69 14.02 6.20
CA PRO A 58 -8.65 13.47 5.36
C PRO A 58 -7.94 12.29 6.05
N TRP A 59 -7.81 11.17 5.33
CA TRP A 59 -7.16 9.93 5.76
C TRP A 59 -5.82 9.74 5.05
N LEU A 60 -4.83 9.23 5.77
CA LEU A 60 -3.51 8.88 5.24
C LEU A 60 -3.56 7.48 4.63
N GLY A 61 -3.11 7.33 3.39
CA GLY A 61 -2.87 6.01 2.82
C GLY A 61 -1.53 5.45 3.28
N SER A 62 -1.48 4.15 3.58
CA SER A 62 -0.23 3.42 3.80
C SER A 62 -0.18 2.16 2.96
N SER A 63 1.01 1.86 2.46
CA SER A 63 1.32 0.66 1.68
C SER A 63 2.50 -0.10 2.29
N THR A 64 2.22 -1.25 2.89
CA THR A 64 3.20 -2.08 3.59
C THR A 64 3.57 -3.30 2.76
N LEU A 65 4.84 -3.46 2.38
CA LEU A 65 5.35 -4.72 1.84
C LEU A 65 5.34 -5.78 2.94
N LEU A 66 4.70 -6.91 2.66
CA LEU A 66 4.62 -8.05 3.57
C LEU A 66 5.65 -9.13 3.21
N PRO A 67 5.94 -10.08 4.12
CA PRO A 67 6.69 -11.28 3.78
C PRO A 67 6.05 -12.04 2.62
N LEU A 68 6.90 -12.63 1.75
CA LEU A 68 6.44 -13.41 0.61
C LEU A 68 5.57 -14.59 1.07
N GLY A 69 4.44 -14.79 0.39
CA GLY A 69 3.50 -15.87 0.71
C GLY A 69 2.51 -15.55 1.83
N GLU A 70 2.54 -14.33 2.38
CA GLU A 70 1.63 -13.89 3.45
C GLU A 70 0.62 -12.84 2.99
N GLU A 71 -0.48 -12.74 3.76
CA GLU A 71 -1.46 -11.65 3.68
C GLU A 71 -1.67 -11.03 5.04
N ALA A 72 -2.02 -9.74 5.05
CA ALA A 72 -2.36 -9.05 6.28
C ALA A 72 -3.64 -9.63 6.87
N THR A 73 -3.55 -10.08 8.12
CA THR A 73 -4.66 -10.63 8.89
C THR A 73 -5.27 -9.59 9.81
N ASN A 74 -4.47 -8.62 10.25
CA ASN A 74 -4.90 -7.60 11.20
C ASN A 74 -4.10 -6.32 11.03
N ILE A 75 -4.71 -5.21 11.42
CA ILE A 75 -4.08 -3.89 11.52
C ILE A 75 -4.40 -3.32 12.89
N SER A 76 -3.41 -2.77 13.54
CA SER A 76 -3.61 -1.91 14.70
C SER A 76 -2.99 -0.55 14.45
N VAL A 77 -3.67 0.49 14.93
CA VAL A 77 -3.21 1.88 14.80
C VAL A 77 -3.06 2.47 16.19
N ARG A 78 -1.91 3.07 16.45
CA ARG A 78 -1.65 3.87 17.65
C ARG A 78 -1.50 5.32 17.23
N LEU A 79 -2.42 6.16 17.72
CA LEU A 79 -2.40 7.60 17.54
C LEU A 79 -1.75 8.25 18.77
N SER A 80 -0.86 9.22 18.55
CA SER A 80 -0.15 9.89 19.64
C SER A 80 0.15 11.35 19.32
N GLN A 81 0.56 12.10 20.34
CA GLN A 81 0.76 13.56 20.28
C GLN A 81 -0.53 14.30 19.89
N PRO A 82 -1.59 14.21 20.72
CA PRO A 82 -2.86 14.87 20.44
C PRO A 82 -2.75 16.38 20.55
N MET A 83 -3.42 17.09 19.65
CA MET A 83 -3.65 18.52 19.71
C MET A 83 -5.13 18.81 19.45
N LEU A 84 -5.76 19.50 20.40
CA LEU A 84 -7.16 19.89 20.32
C LEU A 84 -7.31 21.15 19.48
N LEU A 85 -8.19 21.10 18.49
CA LEU A 85 -8.55 22.19 17.59
C LEU A 85 -10.03 22.49 17.78
N HIS A 86 -10.37 23.75 18.05
CA HIS A 86 -11.76 24.20 18.13
C HIS A 86 -12.22 24.66 16.74
N LEU A 87 -13.36 24.15 16.30
CA LEU A 87 -13.93 24.47 15.01
C LEU A 87 -15.02 25.53 15.18
N GLU A 88 -15.08 26.49 14.27
CA GLU A 88 -16.16 27.49 14.24
C GLU A 88 -17.50 26.87 13.79
N ASN A 89 -17.43 25.91 12.86
CA ASN A 89 -18.58 25.20 12.31
C ASN A 89 -18.33 23.69 12.30
N ALA A 90 -19.39 22.90 12.13
CA ALA A 90 -19.28 21.47 11.92
C ALA A 90 -18.44 21.15 10.66
N ILE A 91 -17.78 20.00 10.63
CA ILE A 91 -17.05 19.54 9.45
C ILE A 91 -18.02 19.25 8.31
N GLU A 92 -17.68 19.61 7.07
CA GLU A 92 -18.53 19.35 5.91
C GLU A 92 -18.82 17.84 5.74
N PRO A 93 -20.06 17.44 5.40
CA PRO A 93 -20.34 16.05 5.08
C PRO A 93 -19.78 15.67 3.70
N ILE A 94 -19.29 14.44 3.58
CA ILE A 94 -18.85 13.87 2.30
C ILE A 94 -20.01 13.90 1.32
N GLN A 95 -19.73 14.43 0.14
CA GLN A 95 -20.69 14.51 -0.96
C GLN A 95 -20.59 13.28 -1.85
N ARG A 96 -21.70 12.94 -2.52
CA ARG A 96 -21.71 11.81 -3.46
C ARG A 96 -20.77 12.11 -4.65
N PRO A 97 -19.92 11.15 -5.07
CA PRO A 97 -19.16 11.32 -6.30
C PRO A 97 -20.10 11.27 -7.50
N TYR A 98 -19.88 12.16 -8.46
CA TYR A 98 -20.63 12.20 -9.72
C TYR A 98 -19.66 12.14 -10.90
N PRO A 99 -20.02 11.43 -12.00
CA PRO A 99 -19.23 11.47 -13.22
C PRO A 99 -19.03 12.89 -13.72
N LEU A 100 -17.83 13.20 -14.21
CA LEU A 100 -17.52 14.52 -14.77
C LEU A 100 -18.41 14.88 -15.98
N SER A 101 -18.97 13.87 -16.65
CA SER A 101 -19.84 14.02 -17.82
C SER A 101 -21.30 14.31 -17.49
N LEU A 102 -21.71 14.29 -16.20
CA LEU A 102 -23.11 14.49 -15.83
C LEU A 102 -23.47 15.99 -15.92
N PRO A 103 -24.44 16.38 -16.76
CA PRO A 103 -24.79 17.79 -16.98
C PRO A 103 -25.72 18.36 -15.90
N GLU A 104 -26.31 17.51 -15.07
CA GLU A 104 -27.32 17.89 -14.08
C GLU A 104 -26.73 18.49 -12.81
N GLN A 105 -27.53 19.33 -12.15
CA GLN A 105 -27.18 19.91 -10.86
C GLN A 105 -27.19 18.83 -9.78
N LYS A 106 -26.07 18.72 -9.06
CA LYS A 106 -25.83 17.68 -8.06
C LYS A 106 -26.65 17.95 -6.81
N THR A 107 -27.34 16.93 -6.30
CA THR A 107 -27.99 16.99 -4.99
C THR A 107 -26.91 16.99 -3.91
N THR A 108 -26.97 17.97 -3.01
CA THR A 108 -26.12 17.99 -1.82
C THR A 108 -26.59 16.93 -0.83
N VAL A 109 -25.65 16.21 -0.23
CA VAL A 109 -25.91 15.22 0.81
C VAL A 109 -25.84 15.93 2.15
N ASP A 110 -26.92 15.81 2.93
CA ASP A 110 -27.00 16.36 4.29
C ASP A 110 -26.12 15.56 5.27
N PRO A 111 -25.68 16.19 6.38
CA PRO A 111 -24.94 15.50 7.43
C PRO A 111 -25.74 14.35 8.02
N ASP A 112 -25.12 13.18 8.17
CA ASP A 112 -25.75 12.02 8.79
C ASP A 112 -26.07 12.32 10.28
N PRO A 113 -27.36 12.41 10.68
CA PRO A 113 -27.73 12.73 12.05
C PRO A 113 -27.16 11.74 13.07
N ALA A 114 -26.97 10.47 12.71
CA ALA A 114 -26.43 9.45 13.60
C ALA A 114 -24.98 9.75 14.02
N ILE A 115 -24.23 10.48 13.19
CA ILE A 115 -22.87 10.92 13.49
C ILE A 115 -22.90 12.34 14.06
N TYR A 116 -23.54 13.27 13.35
CA TYR A 116 -23.47 14.70 13.68
C TYR A 116 -24.21 15.09 14.96
N GLN A 117 -25.14 14.26 15.44
CA GLN A 117 -25.81 14.44 16.73
C GLN A 117 -25.24 13.51 17.82
N SER A 118 -24.12 12.84 17.56
CA SER A 118 -23.45 11.98 18.54
C SER A 118 -22.47 12.77 19.42
N LEU A 119 -22.33 12.33 20.67
CA LEU A 119 -21.29 12.77 21.61
C LEU A 119 -19.97 11.98 21.42
N ASP A 120 -20.01 10.86 20.69
CA ASP A 120 -18.86 10.00 20.47
C ASP A 120 -17.92 10.57 19.40
N ALA A 121 -16.66 10.14 19.46
CA ALA A 121 -15.67 10.48 18.45
C ALA A 121 -15.97 9.77 17.12
N TRP A 122 -15.77 10.50 16.01
CA TRP A 122 -15.73 9.95 14.66
C TRP A 122 -14.31 10.07 14.07
N PRO A 123 -13.79 9.04 13.38
CA PRO A 123 -14.36 7.71 13.21
C PRO A 123 -14.22 6.84 14.45
N LEU A 124 -15.13 5.88 14.62
CA LEU A 124 -15.03 4.86 15.68
C LEU A 124 -13.83 3.93 15.49
N GLN A 125 -13.48 3.64 14.24
CA GLN A 125 -12.30 2.88 13.84
C GLN A 125 -11.35 3.79 13.06
N ALA A 126 -10.13 3.95 13.55
CA ALA A 126 -9.14 4.82 12.93
C ALA A 126 -8.56 4.28 11.61
N HIS A 127 -8.94 3.08 11.15
CA HIS A 127 -8.48 2.51 9.88
C HIS A 127 -9.59 1.80 9.12
N ASN A 128 -9.41 1.62 7.81
CA ASN A 128 -10.40 0.95 6.95
C ASN A 128 -10.18 -0.56 6.79
N GLY A 129 -9.17 -1.12 7.46
CA GLY A 129 -8.91 -2.56 7.49
C GLY A 129 -7.81 -2.99 6.53
N THR A 130 -7.64 -4.31 6.38
CA THR A 130 -6.60 -4.91 5.54
C THR A 130 -7.05 -5.04 4.09
N ASN A 131 -6.10 -4.79 3.18
CA ASN A 131 -6.30 -5.04 1.76
C ASN A 131 -4.97 -5.46 1.13
N THR A 132 -4.69 -6.76 1.13
CA THR A 132 -3.46 -7.27 0.50
C THR A 132 -3.66 -7.48 -1.00
N GLN A 133 -2.84 -6.80 -1.80
CA GLN A 133 -2.73 -6.96 -3.25
C GLN A 133 -1.32 -7.40 -3.65
N PHE A 134 -1.13 -7.89 -4.88
CA PHE A 134 0.16 -8.42 -5.32
C PHE A 134 0.74 -7.64 -6.48
N MET A 135 1.99 -7.18 -6.34
CA MET A 135 2.77 -6.64 -7.44
C MET A 135 3.87 -7.63 -7.85
N ALA A 136 3.70 -8.28 -9.01
CA ALA A 136 4.65 -9.28 -9.52
C ALA A 136 5.06 -10.31 -8.45
N GLY A 137 4.06 -10.89 -7.78
CA GLY A 137 4.23 -11.87 -6.70
C GLY A 137 4.56 -11.31 -5.31
N HIS A 138 4.72 -9.99 -5.16
CA HIS A 138 5.01 -9.36 -3.86
C HIS A 138 3.72 -8.91 -3.18
N PRO A 139 3.41 -9.39 -1.97
CA PRO A 139 2.24 -8.94 -1.22
C PRO A 139 2.46 -7.54 -0.66
N ILE A 140 1.54 -6.63 -0.96
CA ILE A 140 1.49 -5.27 -0.43
C ILE A 140 0.13 -5.08 0.24
N ASN A 141 0.11 -4.78 1.54
CA ASN A 141 -1.09 -4.39 2.25
C ASN A 141 -1.33 -2.89 2.09
N PHE A 142 -2.53 -2.54 1.64
CA PHE A 142 -3.01 -1.17 1.59
C PHE A 142 -3.99 -0.92 2.75
N THR A 143 -3.84 0.20 3.43
CA THR A 143 -4.80 0.65 4.42
C THR A 143 -4.87 2.17 4.43
N ALA A 144 -6.03 2.71 4.79
CA ALA A 144 -6.20 4.13 5.06
C ALA A 144 -6.39 4.32 6.56
N VAL A 145 -5.75 5.35 7.13
CA VAL A 145 -5.79 5.68 8.56
C VAL A 145 -6.22 7.13 8.76
N CYS A 146 -7.18 7.35 9.66
CA CYS A 146 -7.63 8.67 10.07
C CYS A 146 -6.80 9.17 11.27
N PRO A 147 -6.00 10.24 11.13
CA PRO A 147 -5.22 10.80 12.25
C PRO A 147 -6.06 11.78 13.10
N PHE A 148 -7.38 11.61 13.13
CA PHE A 148 -8.30 12.55 13.76
C PHE A 148 -9.36 11.84 14.60
N GLU A 149 -9.79 12.51 15.67
CA GLU A 149 -11.05 12.24 16.36
C GLU A 149 -11.88 13.52 16.33
N TYR A 150 -13.03 13.46 15.66
CA TYR A 150 -13.97 14.56 15.56
C TYR A 150 -15.15 14.32 16.50
N TYR A 151 -15.48 15.33 17.31
CA TYR A 151 -16.61 15.33 18.24
C TYR A 151 -17.67 16.33 17.72
N PRO A 152 -18.68 15.87 16.96
CA PRO A 152 -19.56 16.76 16.19
C PRO A 152 -20.38 17.70 17.07
N MET A 153 -20.99 17.20 18.15
CA MET A 153 -21.79 18.02 19.06
C MET A 153 -21.00 19.11 19.79
N ARG A 154 -19.68 18.94 19.89
CA ARG A 154 -18.78 19.89 20.56
C ARG A 154 -18.05 20.80 19.58
N ASN A 155 -18.15 20.56 18.27
CA ASN A 155 -17.33 21.19 17.24
C ASN A 155 -15.83 21.15 17.59
N GLU A 156 -15.38 20.01 18.10
CA GLU A 156 -13.98 19.79 18.49
C GLU A 156 -13.35 18.74 17.60
N LEU A 157 -12.10 19.00 17.19
CA LEU A 157 -11.28 18.08 16.41
C LEU A 157 -9.98 17.84 17.17
N VAL A 158 -9.70 16.59 17.53
CA VAL A 158 -8.39 16.18 18.01
C VAL A 158 -7.60 15.69 16.82
N TRP A 159 -6.46 16.33 16.53
CA TRP A 159 -5.49 15.88 15.55
C TRP A 159 -4.32 15.18 16.24
N TYR A 160 -3.86 14.08 15.68
CA TYR A 160 -2.71 13.33 16.18
C TYR A 160 -1.54 13.47 15.22
N GLN A 161 -0.45 14.07 15.70
CA GLN A 161 0.72 14.34 14.86
C GLN A 161 1.43 13.05 14.42
N ARG A 162 1.45 12.03 15.28
CA ARG A 162 2.16 10.78 15.05
C ARG A 162 1.19 9.60 14.97
N VAL A 163 1.29 8.87 13.88
CA VAL A 163 0.49 7.67 13.57
C VAL A 163 1.44 6.49 13.45
N GLU A 164 1.20 5.44 14.22
CA GLU A 164 1.94 4.18 14.13
C GLU A 164 0.99 3.09 13.67
N ILE A 165 1.35 2.43 12.58
CA ILE A 165 0.55 1.39 11.93
C ILE A 165 1.31 0.08 12.08
N GLU A 166 0.67 -0.90 12.70
CA GLU A 166 1.21 -2.23 12.88
C GLU A 166 0.38 -3.22 12.07
N VAL A 167 1.03 -3.93 11.16
CA VAL A 167 0.40 -4.91 10.27
C VAL A 167 0.88 -6.30 10.65
N GLU A 168 -0.06 -7.15 11.06
CA GLU A 168 0.16 -8.57 11.28
C GLU A 168 -0.18 -9.34 10.00
N SER A 169 0.64 -10.30 9.64
CA SER A 169 0.44 -11.13 8.46
C SER A 169 0.61 -12.62 8.75
N ALA A 170 -0.03 -13.44 7.92
CA ALA A 170 0.08 -14.89 7.98
C ALA A 170 0.07 -15.50 6.58
N PRO A 171 0.64 -16.71 6.41
CA PRO A 171 0.57 -17.44 5.14
C PRO A 171 -0.87 -17.63 4.65
N SER A 172 -1.09 -17.41 3.35
CA SER A 172 -2.40 -17.63 2.71
C SER A 172 -2.24 -18.44 1.42
N ALA A 173 -3.27 -19.20 1.04
CA ALA A 173 -3.27 -19.93 -0.23
C ALA A 173 -3.12 -18.99 -1.45
N ARG A 174 -3.75 -17.81 -1.41
CA ARG A 174 -3.69 -16.83 -2.49
C ARG A 174 -2.31 -16.17 -2.57
N ALA A 175 -1.69 -15.86 -1.43
CA ALA A 175 -0.34 -15.33 -1.40
C ALA A 175 0.71 -16.36 -1.83
N MET A 176 0.55 -17.63 -1.45
CA MET A 176 1.41 -18.71 -1.94
C MET A 176 1.28 -18.90 -3.46
N ALA A 177 0.06 -18.81 -4.02
CA ALA A 177 -0.14 -18.85 -5.47
C ALA A 177 0.52 -17.67 -6.20
N ALA A 178 0.50 -16.47 -5.59
CA ALA A 178 1.12 -15.28 -6.16
C ALA A 178 2.64 -15.42 -6.37
N LEU A 179 3.32 -16.31 -5.62
CA LEU A 179 4.74 -16.58 -5.78
C LEU A 179 5.10 -17.15 -7.16
N GLN A 180 4.14 -17.75 -7.88
CA GLN A 180 4.34 -18.20 -9.27
C GLN A 180 4.61 -17.03 -10.22
N LEU A 181 4.21 -15.81 -9.85
CA LEU A 181 4.42 -14.58 -10.60
C LEU A 181 5.57 -13.74 -10.02
N LEU A 182 6.35 -14.29 -9.08
CA LEU A 182 7.41 -13.58 -8.39
C LEU A 182 8.53 -13.19 -9.37
N LYS A 183 8.70 -11.88 -9.57
CA LYS A 183 9.80 -11.35 -10.39
C LYS A 183 10.89 -10.74 -9.51
N GLN A 184 12.12 -11.19 -9.70
CA GLN A 184 13.27 -10.82 -8.86
C GLN A 184 14.31 -10.01 -9.66
N ASP A 185 13.84 -9.04 -10.42
CA ASP A 185 14.66 -8.17 -11.27
C ASP A 185 14.77 -6.73 -10.71
N ALA A 186 15.75 -5.98 -11.20
CA ALA A 186 16.03 -4.62 -10.74
C ALA A 186 14.87 -3.66 -11.01
N HIS A 187 14.16 -3.83 -12.13
CA HIS A 187 13.04 -2.97 -12.49
C HIS A 187 11.84 -3.19 -11.55
N THR A 188 11.52 -4.45 -11.22
CA THR A 188 10.51 -4.80 -10.21
C THR A 188 10.89 -4.25 -8.84
N SER A 189 12.15 -4.38 -8.42
CA SER A 189 12.66 -3.79 -7.16
C SER A 189 12.46 -2.28 -7.12
N GLN A 190 12.80 -1.57 -8.20
CA GLN A 190 12.65 -0.11 -8.28
C GLN A 190 11.19 0.32 -8.25
N ARG A 191 10.28 -0.46 -8.85
CA ARG A 191 8.84 -0.21 -8.75
C ARG A 191 8.33 -0.42 -7.33
N LEU A 192 8.75 -1.49 -6.66
CA LEU A 192 8.39 -1.74 -5.25
C LEU A 192 8.82 -0.59 -4.36
N ALA A 193 10.04 -0.11 -4.54
CA ALA A 193 10.59 1.02 -3.78
C ALA A 193 9.82 2.34 -3.94
N LYS A 194 8.96 2.47 -4.96
CA LYS A 194 8.11 3.65 -5.17
C LYS A 194 6.67 3.45 -4.68
N SER A 195 6.30 2.23 -4.28
CA SER A 195 4.91 1.85 -4.00
C SER A 195 4.67 1.44 -2.55
N ILE A 196 5.71 1.41 -1.71
CA ILE A 196 5.63 0.95 -0.32
C ILE A 196 6.26 1.99 0.60
N ASP A 197 5.85 2.03 1.87
CA ASP A 197 6.40 2.93 2.88
C ASP A 197 7.58 2.30 3.63
N ASN A 198 7.58 0.97 3.81
CA ASN A 198 8.59 0.23 4.58
C ASN A 198 9.79 -0.23 3.72
N HIS A 199 10.58 0.73 3.21
CA HIS A 199 11.71 0.47 2.32
C HIS A 199 12.79 -0.49 2.88
N SER A 200 12.89 -0.63 4.21
CA SER A 200 13.81 -1.57 4.86
C SER A 200 13.52 -3.04 4.49
N MET A 201 12.27 -3.34 4.12
CA MET A 201 11.82 -4.68 3.71
C MET A 201 12.07 -4.96 2.22
N LEU A 202 12.63 -4.00 1.47
CA LEU A 202 12.90 -4.21 0.05
C LEU A 202 13.89 -5.36 -0.14
N PRO A 203 13.52 -6.39 -0.92
CA PRO A 203 14.43 -7.46 -1.24
C PRO A 203 15.60 -6.94 -2.08
N ARG A 204 16.82 -7.31 -1.69
CA ARG A 204 18.03 -7.00 -2.45
C ARG A 204 18.19 -8.00 -3.59
N TYR A 205 17.59 -7.71 -4.73
CA TYR A 205 17.80 -8.52 -5.93
C TYR A 205 19.19 -8.21 -6.51
N GLN A 206 20.11 -9.17 -6.36
CA GLN A 206 21.36 -9.17 -7.09
C GLN A 206 21.04 -9.55 -8.53
N THR A 207 21.28 -8.64 -9.47
CA THR A 207 21.23 -8.95 -10.90
C THR A 207 22.30 -10.00 -11.21
N ARG A 208 21.94 -11.27 -11.23
CA ARG A 208 22.59 -12.21 -12.14
C ARG A 208 21.83 -12.14 -13.45
N ASN A 209 22.32 -11.30 -14.36
CA ASN A 209 21.98 -11.39 -15.78
C ASN A 209 22.60 -12.67 -16.36
N THR A 210 22.16 -13.84 -15.90
CA THR A 210 22.58 -15.12 -16.45
C THR A 210 21.41 -15.71 -17.22
N GLY A 211 21.34 -15.41 -18.53
CA GLY A 211 20.32 -15.93 -19.42
C GLY A 211 19.84 -14.91 -20.45
N ILE A 212 19.14 -15.39 -21.48
CA ILE A 212 18.43 -14.58 -22.47
C ILE A 212 16.93 -14.83 -22.25
N ASP A 213 16.18 -13.80 -21.89
CA ASP A 213 14.73 -13.89 -21.67
C ASP A 213 13.95 -13.68 -22.97
N TYR A 214 14.52 -12.91 -23.90
CA TYR A 214 13.89 -12.58 -25.17
C TYR A 214 14.91 -12.59 -26.32
N LEU A 215 14.68 -13.42 -27.34
CA LEU A 215 15.55 -13.50 -28.52
C LEU A 215 14.84 -12.87 -29.72
N ILE A 216 15.42 -11.82 -30.28
CA ILE A 216 14.97 -11.19 -31.52
C ILE A 216 15.87 -11.65 -32.65
N ILE A 217 15.34 -12.50 -33.53
CA ILE A 217 16.02 -12.88 -34.77
C ILE A 217 15.60 -11.90 -35.86
N HIS A 218 16.55 -11.17 -36.42
CA HIS A 218 16.26 -10.13 -37.41
C HIS A 218 17.22 -10.16 -38.60
N ASP A 219 16.81 -9.54 -39.71
CA ASP A 219 17.73 -9.23 -40.79
C ASP A 219 18.64 -8.07 -40.38
N VAL A 220 19.95 -8.14 -40.67
CA VAL A 220 20.91 -7.09 -40.30
C VAL A 220 20.50 -5.69 -40.78
N SER A 221 19.85 -5.58 -41.94
CA SER A 221 19.36 -4.31 -42.49
C SER A 221 18.20 -3.69 -41.71
N LYS A 222 17.54 -4.48 -40.84
CA LYS A 222 16.39 -4.05 -40.04
C LYS A 222 16.74 -3.78 -38.58
N TYR A 223 18.03 -3.72 -38.22
CA TYR A 223 18.45 -3.53 -36.83
C TYR A 223 17.78 -2.31 -36.18
N ASP A 224 17.85 -1.14 -36.81
CA ASP A 224 17.27 0.10 -36.26
C ASP A 224 15.75 0.06 -36.12
N GLN A 225 15.06 -0.78 -36.91
CA GLN A 225 13.61 -0.96 -36.80
C GLN A 225 13.23 -1.78 -35.56
N TRP A 226 14.09 -2.73 -35.16
CA TRP A 226 13.84 -3.63 -34.04
C TRP A 226 14.46 -3.16 -32.72
N LEU A 227 15.44 -2.25 -32.78
CA LEU A 227 16.09 -1.69 -31.60
C LEU A 227 15.08 -1.08 -30.60
N PRO A 228 14.08 -0.27 -31.01
CA PRO A 228 13.11 0.28 -30.07
C PRO A 228 12.30 -0.78 -29.33
N LEU A 229 12.04 -1.93 -29.98
CA LEU A 229 11.32 -3.04 -29.35
C LEU A 229 12.22 -3.77 -28.34
N ALA A 230 13.50 -3.97 -28.67
CA ALA A 230 14.49 -4.54 -27.76
C ALA A 230 14.62 -3.67 -26.50
N GLU A 231 14.86 -2.38 -26.68
CA GLU A 231 14.98 -1.40 -25.58
C GLU A 231 13.71 -1.34 -24.72
N PHE A 232 12.53 -1.40 -25.34
CA PHE A 232 11.26 -1.44 -24.61
C PHE A 232 11.13 -2.68 -23.72
N HIS A 233 11.59 -3.85 -24.18
CA HIS A 233 11.57 -5.08 -23.39
C HIS A 233 12.66 -5.07 -22.30
N GLU A 234 13.83 -4.49 -22.56
CA GLU A 234 14.88 -4.27 -21.55
C GLU A 234 14.42 -3.31 -20.46
N GLN A 235 13.73 -2.22 -20.82
CA GLN A 235 13.11 -1.30 -19.86
C GLN A 235 12.09 -1.97 -18.96
N ARG A 236 11.50 -3.09 -19.40
CA ARG A 236 10.57 -3.93 -18.62
C ARG A 236 11.26 -5.01 -17.79
N GLY A 237 12.59 -5.04 -17.80
CA GLY A 237 13.42 -5.95 -17.00
C GLY A 237 13.75 -7.28 -17.67
N LEU A 238 13.58 -7.42 -18.98
CA LEU A 238 13.97 -8.64 -19.72
C LEU A 238 15.40 -8.51 -20.24
N ASN A 239 16.22 -9.57 -20.15
CA ASN A 239 17.46 -9.65 -20.92
C ASN A 239 17.13 -9.99 -22.38
N VAL A 240 17.33 -9.03 -23.29
CA VAL A 240 17.05 -9.20 -24.71
C VAL A 240 18.35 -9.47 -25.47
N LEU A 241 18.36 -10.49 -26.33
CA LEU A 241 19.41 -10.69 -27.32
C LEU A 241 18.84 -10.43 -28.72
N MET A 242 19.47 -9.52 -29.45
CA MET A 242 19.23 -9.36 -30.90
C MET A 242 20.26 -10.19 -31.67
N LYS A 243 19.80 -11.14 -32.49
CA LYS A 243 20.65 -12.03 -33.27
C LYS A 243 20.36 -11.89 -34.77
N PRO A 244 21.33 -11.45 -35.59
CA PRO A 244 21.14 -11.37 -37.03
C PRO A 244 21.02 -12.75 -37.68
N VAL A 245 20.11 -12.92 -38.63
CA VAL A 245 19.96 -14.16 -39.43
C VAL A 245 21.26 -14.49 -40.16
N GLN A 246 21.95 -13.48 -40.68
CA GLN A 246 23.22 -13.62 -41.38
C GLN A 246 24.32 -14.23 -40.50
N GLU A 247 24.33 -13.89 -39.21
CA GLU A 247 25.31 -14.44 -38.28
C GLU A 247 25.03 -15.91 -37.98
N ILE A 248 23.75 -16.29 -37.90
CA ILE A 248 23.31 -17.67 -37.69
C ILE A 248 23.69 -18.53 -38.91
N THR A 249 23.40 -18.06 -40.12
CA THR A 249 23.69 -18.80 -41.35
C THR A 249 25.20 -18.95 -41.58
N ALA A 250 25.99 -17.91 -41.30
CA ALA A 250 27.45 -17.97 -41.39
C ALA A 250 28.05 -19.04 -40.44
N GLN A 251 27.47 -19.24 -39.25
CA GLN A 251 27.92 -20.27 -38.32
C GLN A 251 27.55 -21.70 -38.75
N ILE A 252 26.44 -21.86 -39.48
CA ILE A 252 25.99 -23.16 -39.99
C ILE A 252 26.80 -23.58 -41.22
N SER A 253 27.21 -22.64 -42.08
CA SER A 253 27.98 -22.93 -43.30
C SER A 253 29.47 -23.30 -43.05
N VAL A 254 29.94 -23.22 -41.81
CA VAL A 254 31.33 -23.56 -41.41
C VAL A 254 31.41 -24.96 -40.77
N ARG A 255 30.30 -25.71 -40.73
CA ARG A 255 30.26 -27.14 -40.37
C ARG A 255 30.00 -28.01 -41.60
#